data_AF-A0A8T0RWY6-F1
#
_entry.id   AF-A0A8T0RWY6-F1
#
_cell.length_a   1.000
_cell.length_b   1.000
_cell.length_c   1.000
_cell.angle_alpha   90.00
_cell.angle_beta   90.00
_cell.angle_gamma   90.00
#
_symmetry.space_group_name_H-M   'P 1'
#
loop_
_entity.id
_entity.type
_entity.pdbx_description
1 polymer ?
#
loop_
_entity_poly.entity_id
_entity_poly.type
_entity_poly.pdbx_seq_one_letter_code
_entity_poly.pdbx_strand_id
1 'polypeptide(L)'
;MEALKAMPPAEGNAVVSSAEVVSKVLPKNSSNIFLKNIAKERALEAQLSAERQGSALLQEEMIVLKQKSHSTEQALEKTRRELEEYKRQVEENKKATEETNALMRRFFMINSGANSGPSV
;
A
#
# COMPACT_ATOMS: atom_id res chain seq x y z
N MET A 1 54.73 73.21 14.24
CA MET A 1 53.85 72.13 13.74
C MET A 1 54.25 71.86 12.30
N GLU A 2 55.09 70.85 12.08
CA GLU A 2 55.54 70.48 10.74
C GLU A 2 54.79 69.25 10.26
N ALA A 3 54.14 69.37 9.11
CA ALA A 3 53.34 68.32 8.50
C ALA A 3 54.27 67.34 7.75
N LEU A 4 54.22 66.07 8.14
CA LEU A 4 54.93 64.98 7.47
C LEU A 4 54.35 64.80 6.05
N LYS A 5 55.07 65.32 5.06
CA LYS A 5 54.79 65.12 3.64
C LYS A 5 55.17 63.69 3.26
N ALA A 6 54.19 62.81 3.20
CA ALA A 6 54.37 61.43 2.72
C ALA A 6 54.80 61.44 1.25
N MET A 7 55.92 60.80 0.96
CA MET A 7 56.45 60.57 -0.37
C MET A 7 55.59 59.50 -1.07
N PRO A 8 55.12 59.71 -2.32
CA PRO A 8 54.39 58.66 -3.03
C PRO A 8 55.37 57.55 -3.44
N PRO A 9 55.01 56.26 -3.29
CA PRO A 9 55.85 55.16 -3.74
C PRO A 9 55.92 55.11 -5.27
N ALA A 10 57.10 54.79 -5.78
CA ALA A 10 57.44 54.74 -7.19
C ALA A 10 56.55 53.75 -7.97
N GLU A 11 56.11 54.19 -9.15
CA GLU A 11 55.48 53.37 -10.17
C GLU A 11 56.38 52.17 -10.53
N GLY A 12 55.82 50.95 -10.57
CA GLY A 12 56.55 49.85 -11.19
C GLY A 12 56.17 48.42 -10.83
N ASN A 13 55.29 48.16 -9.87
CA ASN A 13 54.74 46.81 -9.68
C ASN A 13 53.28 46.92 -9.26
N ALA A 14 52.37 46.65 -10.20
CA ALA A 14 50.98 46.41 -9.86
C ALA A 14 50.96 45.24 -8.85
N VAL A 15 50.62 45.53 -7.60
CA VAL A 15 50.43 44.51 -6.57
C VAL A 15 49.29 43.64 -7.08
N VAL A 16 49.64 42.51 -7.68
CA VAL A 16 48.68 41.56 -8.23
C VAL A 16 47.78 41.15 -7.07
N SER A 17 46.51 41.49 -7.18
CA SER A 17 45.56 41.25 -6.09
C SER A 17 45.53 39.74 -5.82
N SER A 18 45.45 39.34 -4.54
CA SER A 18 45.32 37.93 -4.19
C SER A 18 44.17 37.24 -4.94
N ALA A 19 43.12 38.00 -5.27
CA ALA A 19 42.00 37.54 -6.10
C ALA A 19 42.41 37.19 -7.55
N GLU A 20 43.33 37.94 -8.16
CA GLU A 20 43.87 37.64 -9.49
C GLU A 20 44.78 36.40 -9.48
N VAL A 21 45.56 36.22 -8.43
CA VAL A 21 46.42 35.03 -8.26
C VAL A 21 45.56 33.78 -8.11
N VAL A 22 44.51 33.84 -7.29
CA VAL A 22 43.55 32.75 -7.08
C VAL A 22 42.78 32.44 -8.38
N SER A 23 42.39 33.46 -9.14
CA SER A 23 41.73 33.31 -10.45
C SER A 23 42.61 32.63 -11.51
N LYS A 24 43.94 32.82 -11.44
CA LYS A 24 44.91 32.14 -12.33
C LYS A 24 45.22 30.70 -11.91
N VAL A 25 45.15 30.39 -10.61
CA VAL A 25 45.45 29.05 -10.07
C VAL A 25 44.24 28.11 -10.16
N LEU A 26 43.03 28.65 -9.98
CA LEU A 26 41.81 27.87 -10.11
C LEU A 26 41.41 27.74 -11.60
N PRO A 27 41.17 26.51 -12.10
CA PRO A 27 40.60 26.34 -13.43
C PRO A 27 39.30 27.15 -13.53
N LYS A 28 39.16 27.99 -14.56
CA LYS A 28 38.01 28.89 -14.77
C LYS A 28 36.64 28.20 -14.71
N ASN A 29 36.60 26.87 -14.87
CA ASN A 29 35.39 26.04 -14.82
C ASN A 29 35.12 25.34 -13.47
N SER A 30 36.05 25.35 -12.52
CA SER A 30 35.93 24.64 -11.24
C SER A 30 34.73 25.09 -10.42
N SER A 31 34.49 26.40 -10.33
CA SER A 31 33.32 26.99 -9.68
C SER A 31 31.99 26.55 -10.32
N ASN A 32 31.93 26.53 -11.66
CA ASN A 32 30.74 26.09 -12.38
C ASN A 32 30.43 24.59 -12.18
N ILE A 33 31.48 23.76 -12.14
CA ILE A 33 31.33 22.32 -11.88
C ILE A 33 30.83 22.08 -10.45
N PHE A 34 31.40 22.78 -9.47
CA PHE A 34 30.97 22.69 -8.06
C PHE A 34 29.51 23.11 -7.87
N LEU A 35 29.11 24.24 -8.44
CA LEU A 35 27.73 24.71 -8.39
C LEU A 35 26.76 23.76 -9.10
N LYS A 36 27.15 23.19 -10.26
CA LYS A 36 26.36 22.15 -10.94
C LYS A 36 26.22 20.88 -10.10
N ASN A 37 27.27 20.48 -9.40
CA ASN A 37 27.24 19.30 -8.53
C ASN A 37 26.33 19.53 -7.32
N ILE A 38 26.39 20.69 -6.67
CA ILE A 38 25.46 21.05 -5.58
C ILE A 38 24.01 21.08 -6.06
N ALA A 39 23.76 21.67 -7.24
CA ALA A 39 22.42 21.69 -7.81
C ALA A 39 21.90 20.28 -8.09
N LYS A 40 22.76 19.38 -8.58
CA LYS A 40 22.43 17.98 -8.83
C LYS A 40 22.19 17.21 -7.54
N GLU A 41 23.01 17.42 -6.51
CA GLU A 41 22.86 16.81 -5.19
C GLU A 41 21.53 17.21 -4.55
N ARG A 42 21.19 18.50 -4.52
CA ARG A 42 19.89 18.97 -4.04
C ARG A 42 18.71 18.40 -4.82
N ALA A 43 18.84 18.26 -6.14
CA ALA A 43 17.80 17.65 -6.97
C ALA A 43 17.63 16.16 -6.63
N LEU A 44 18.71 15.43 -6.37
CA LEU A 44 18.67 14.03 -5.94
C LEU A 44 18.08 13.89 -4.55
N GLU A 45 18.43 14.76 -3.59
CA GLU A 45 17.82 14.77 -2.25
C GLU A 45 16.32 15.02 -2.31
N ALA A 46 15.88 15.97 -3.13
CA ALA A 46 14.46 16.25 -3.33
C ALA A 46 13.71 15.04 -3.93
N GLN A 47 14.31 14.37 -4.93
CA GLN A 47 13.75 13.15 -5.51
C GLN A 47 13.68 12.02 -4.48
N LEU A 48 14.73 11.84 -3.68
CA LEU A 48 14.77 10.80 -2.65
C LEU A 48 13.73 11.05 -1.55
N SER A 49 13.51 12.33 -1.18
CA SER A 49 12.45 12.71 -0.25
C SER A 49 11.06 12.43 -0.83
N ALA A 50 10.83 12.77 -2.10
CA ALA A 50 9.56 12.52 -2.78
C ALA A 50 9.29 11.01 -2.91
N GLU A 51 10.31 10.22 -3.25
CA GLU A 51 10.22 8.76 -3.34
C GLU A 51 9.94 8.12 -1.98
N ARG A 52 10.60 8.58 -0.91
CA ARG A 52 10.34 8.10 0.46
C ARG A 52 8.90 8.41 0.90
N GLN A 53 8.40 9.60 0.59
CA GLN A 53 7.00 9.96 0.88
C GLN A 53 6.03 9.10 0.09
N GLY A 54 6.28 8.89 -1.22
CA GLY A 54 5.48 8.01 -2.05
C GLY A 54 5.49 6.57 -1.55
N SER A 55 6.66 6.05 -1.15
CA SER A 55 6.82 4.71 -0.60
C SER A 55 6.07 4.54 0.73
N ALA A 56 6.09 5.56 1.60
CA ALA A 56 5.35 5.55 2.85
C ALA A 56 3.83 5.48 2.63
N LEU A 57 3.30 6.28 1.70
CA LEU A 57 1.88 6.24 1.32
C LEU A 57 1.48 4.87 0.76
N LEU A 58 2.31 4.29 -0.13
CA LEU A 58 2.05 2.97 -0.69
C LEU A 58 2.12 1.86 0.38
N GLN A 59 3.02 1.98 1.36
CA GLN A 59 3.06 1.05 2.49
C GLN A 59 1.80 1.14 3.35
N GLU A 60 1.31 2.35 3.61
CA GLU A 60 0.07 2.56 4.37
C GLU A 60 -1.14 1.96 3.63
N GLU A 61 -1.29 2.25 2.33
CA GLU A 61 -2.32 1.65 1.49
C GLU A 61 -2.25 0.12 1.48
N MET A 62 -1.04 -0.44 1.39
CA MET A 62 -0.81 -1.88 1.41
C MET A 62 -1.23 -2.51 2.76
N ILE A 63 -0.96 -1.84 3.88
CA ILE A 63 -1.37 -2.29 5.21
C ILE A 63 -2.90 -2.31 5.30
N VAL A 64 -3.56 -1.22 4.88
CA VAL A 64 -5.02 -1.12 4.88
C VAL A 64 -5.62 -2.21 3.99
N LEU A 65 -5.08 -2.42 2.80
CA LEU A 65 -5.57 -3.42 1.87
C LEU A 65 -5.39 -4.84 2.41
N LYS A 66 -4.27 -5.14 3.08
CA LYS A 66 -4.04 -6.41 3.76
C LYS A 66 -5.05 -6.66 4.88
N GLN A 67 -5.32 -5.66 5.71
CA GLN A 67 -6.33 -5.76 6.78
C GLN A 67 -7.72 -6.03 6.21
N LYS A 68 -8.08 -5.33 5.13
CA LYS A 68 -9.35 -5.55 4.43
C LYS A 68 -9.44 -6.95 3.83
N SER A 69 -8.35 -7.43 3.21
CA SER A 69 -8.28 -8.80 2.66
C SER A 69 -8.52 -9.83 3.76
N HIS A 70 -7.80 -9.70 4.88
CA HIS A 70 -7.93 -10.66 5.98
C HIS A 70 -9.34 -10.66 6.59
N SER A 71 -9.95 -9.49 6.79
CA SER A 71 -11.34 -9.38 7.24
C SER A 71 -12.32 -10.02 6.26
N THR A 72 -12.11 -9.82 4.96
CA THR A 72 -12.94 -10.41 3.90
C THR A 72 -12.81 -11.93 3.87
N GLU A 73 -11.59 -12.47 4.02
CA GLU A 73 -11.34 -13.91 4.11
C GLU A 73 -12.03 -14.54 5.32
N GLN A 74 -11.96 -13.90 6.50
CA GLN A 74 -12.67 -14.37 7.69
C GLN A 74 -14.19 -14.38 7.50
N ALA A 75 -14.75 -13.32 6.89
CA ALA A 75 -16.17 -13.24 6.60
C ALA A 75 -16.62 -14.31 5.59
N LEU A 76 -15.78 -14.59 4.58
CA LEU A 76 -16.03 -15.63 3.59
C LEU A 76 -16.00 -17.02 4.23
N GLU A 77 -15.02 -17.29 5.08
CA GLU A 77 -14.90 -18.55 5.81
C GLU A 77 -16.10 -18.77 6.74
N LYS A 78 -16.55 -17.72 7.44
CA LYS A 78 -17.77 -17.78 8.26
C LYS A 78 -19.01 -18.11 7.42
N THR A 79 -19.21 -17.39 6.32
CA THR A 79 -20.33 -17.61 5.40
C THR A 79 -20.31 -19.03 4.83
N ARG A 80 -19.13 -19.56 4.53
CA ARG A 80 -18.97 -20.92 4.03
C ARG A 80 -19.44 -21.96 5.05
N ARG A 81 -19.06 -21.82 6.32
CA ARG A 81 -19.50 -22.71 7.40
C ARG A 81 -21.02 -22.65 7.59
N GLU A 82 -21.59 -21.45 7.65
CA GLU A 82 -23.04 -21.27 7.78
C GLU A 82 -23.79 -21.93 6.61
N LEU A 83 -23.24 -21.85 5.39
CA LEU A 83 -23.82 -22.48 4.22
C LEU A 83 -23.71 -24.01 4.25
N GLU A 84 -22.61 -24.56 4.77
CA GLU A 84 -22.45 -26.00 4.98
C GLU A 84 -23.42 -26.53 6.04
N GLU A 85 -23.60 -25.80 7.15
CA GLU A 85 -24.59 -26.12 8.18
C GLU A 85 -26.02 -26.06 7.64
N TYR A 86 -26.35 -25.01 6.89
CA TYR A 86 -27.66 -24.88 6.26
C TYR A 86 -27.96 -26.03 5.31
N LYS A 87 -27.00 -26.41 4.45
CA LYS A 87 -27.13 -27.58 3.56
C LYS A 87 -27.40 -28.86 4.33
N ARG A 88 -26.70 -29.06 5.45
CA ARG A 88 -26.92 -30.22 6.31
C ARG A 88 -28.34 -30.24 6.87
N GLN A 89 -28.83 -29.12 7.38
CA GLN A 89 -30.20 -29.00 7.90
C GLN A 89 -31.24 -29.27 6.81
N VAL A 90 -31.02 -28.78 5.59
CA VAL A 90 -31.91 -29.03 4.45
C VAL A 90 -32.00 -30.52 4.14
N GLU A 91 -30.87 -31.25 4.13
CA GLU A 91 -30.91 -32.70 3.86
C GLU A 91 -31.52 -33.51 5.00
N GLU A 92 -31.25 -33.14 6.26
CA GLU A 92 -31.91 -33.76 7.41
C GLU A 92 -33.43 -33.54 7.36
N ASN A 93 -33.87 -32.33 7.02
CA ASN A 93 -35.29 -32.02 6.87
C ASN A 93 -35.90 -32.81 5.70
N LYS A 94 -35.24 -32.85 4.55
CA LYS A 94 -35.69 -33.62 3.38
C LYS A 94 -35.89 -35.09 3.74
N LYS A 95 -34.92 -35.71 4.42
CA LYS A 95 -35.03 -37.10 4.88
C LYS A 95 -36.23 -37.30 5.82
N ALA A 96 -36.40 -36.40 6.79
CA ALA A 96 -37.56 -36.46 7.70
C ALA A 96 -38.90 -36.32 6.94
N THR A 97 -38.97 -35.48 5.92
CA THR A 97 -40.19 -35.34 5.10
C THR A 97 -40.43 -36.59 4.24
N GLU A 98 -39.39 -37.23 3.71
CA GLU A 98 -39.49 -38.49 2.98
C GLU A 98 -40.00 -39.63 3.88
N GLU A 99 -39.46 -39.76 5.09
CA GLU A 99 -39.90 -40.73 6.09
C GLU A 99 -41.36 -40.49 6.50
N THR A 100 -41.73 -39.22 6.74
CA THR A 100 -43.10 -38.83 7.08
C THR A 100 -44.07 -39.18 5.93
N ASN A 101 -43.69 -38.87 4.70
CA ASN A 101 -44.48 -39.19 3.51
C ASN A 101 -44.64 -40.71 3.32
N ALA A 102 -43.58 -41.48 3.56
CA ALA A 102 -43.64 -42.94 3.50
C ALA A 102 -44.59 -43.52 4.56
N LEU A 103 -44.55 -42.99 5.79
CA LEU A 103 -45.45 -43.39 6.87
C LEU A 103 -46.91 -43.05 6.54
N MET A 104 -47.17 -41.84 6.04
CA MET A 104 -48.51 -41.42 5.59
C MET A 104 -49.05 -42.35 4.50
N ARG A 105 -48.23 -42.71 3.51
CA ARG A 105 -48.63 -43.68 2.47
C ARG A 105 -49.01 -45.03 3.07
N ARG A 106 -48.24 -45.54 4.05
CA ARG A 106 -48.58 -46.81 4.74
C ARG A 106 -49.90 -46.71 5.50
N PHE A 107 -50.14 -45.61 6.23
CA PHE A 107 -51.41 -45.38 6.93
C PHE A 107 -52.60 -45.35 5.96
N PHE A 108 -52.47 -44.65 4.84
CA PHE A 108 -53.52 -44.65 3.81
C PHE A 108 -53.78 -46.04 3.25
N MET A 109 -52.74 -46.81 2.92
CA MET A 109 -52.91 -48.19 2.41
C MET A 109 -53.64 -49.11 3.39
N ILE A 110 -53.32 -49.02 4.69
CA ILE A 110 -53.98 -49.81 5.74
C ILE A 110 -55.47 -49.43 5.85
N ASN A 111 -55.79 -48.13 5.89
CA ASN A 111 -57.16 -47.66 6.00
C ASN A 111 -57.99 -47.91 4.74
N SER A 112 -57.37 -47.86 3.55
CA SER A 112 -58.03 -48.18 2.28
C SER A 112 -58.30 -49.69 2.14
N GLY A 113 -57.41 -50.56 2.62
CA GLY A 113 -57.62 -52.02 2.63
C GLY A 113 -58.60 -52.50 3.72
N ALA A 114 -58.73 -51.76 4.83
CA ALA A 114 -59.71 -52.05 5.87
C ALA A 114 -61.16 -51.73 5.45
N ASN A 115 -61.34 -50.79 4.51
CA ASN A 115 -62.67 -50.39 4.01
C ASN A 115 -63.15 -51.24 2.80
N SER A 116 -62.40 -52.28 2.43
CA SER A 116 -62.70 -53.21 1.32
C SER A 116 -62.89 -54.66 1.78
N GLY A 117 -63.36 -54.87 3.02
CA GLY A 117 -63.86 -56.18 3.48
C GLY A 117 -65.09 -56.62 2.67
N PRO A 118 -65.33 -57.93 2.49
CA PRO A 118 -66.28 -58.42 1.50
C PRO A 118 -67.70 -57.95 1.84
N SER A 119 -68.33 -57.23 0.91
CA SER A 119 -69.78 -57.07 0.91
C SER A 119 -70.41 -58.45 0.83
N VAL A 120 -71.02 -58.91 1.92
CA VAL A 120 -71.95 -60.05 1.95
C VAL A 120 -73.28 -59.63 1.35
#